data_AF-T0ZXQ1-F1
#
_entry.id   AF-T0ZXQ1-F1
#
_cell.length_a   1.000
_cell.length_b   1.000
_cell.length_c   1.000
_cell.angle_alpha   90.00
_cell.angle_beta   90.00
_cell.angle_gamma   90.00
#
_symmetry.space_group_name_H-M   'P 1'
#
loop_
_entity.id
_entity.type
_entity.pdbx_description
1 polymer ?
#
loop_
_entity_poly.entity_id
_entity_poly.type
_entity_poly.pdbx_seq_one_letter_code
_entity_poly.pdbx_strand_id
1 'polypeptide(L)'
;MVVAQAEEHAVQRPDCRRCGGHCRVKDYRSHSVATLFGQAVVRLPRFCCAVCGGIEAGLGGPSPCRSTPELDRPQAHPCALTTCRMAADLLGHLFP
;
A
#
# COMPACT_ATOMS: atom_id res chain seq x y z
N MET A 1 2.86 5.92 13.90
CA MET A 1 1.69 6.72 13.47
C MET A 1 1.11 6.20 12.15
N VAL A 2 1.93 5.95 11.11
CA VAL A 2 1.46 5.47 9.79
C VAL A 2 0.81 4.07 9.81
N VAL A 3 1.37 3.11 10.56
CA VAL A 3 0.84 1.73 10.60
C VAL A 3 -0.56 1.70 11.23
N ALA A 4 -0.75 2.35 12.38
CA ALA A 4 -2.05 2.42 13.05
C ALA A 4 -3.11 3.12 12.21
N GLN A 5 -2.75 4.22 11.50
CA GLN A 5 -3.68 4.91 10.61
C GLN A 5 -4.03 4.08 9.37
N ALA A 6 -3.06 3.35 8.80
CA ALA A 6 -3.30 2.42 7.70
C ALA A 6 -4.18 1.24 8.12
N GLU A 7 -4.01 0.73 9.34
CA GLU A 7 -4.85 -0.32 9.90
C GLU A 7 -6.28 0.17 10.17
N GLU A 8 -6.45 1.35 10.76
CA GLU A 8 -7.76 1.93 11.05
C GLU A 8 -8.54 2.26 9.77
N HIS A 9 -7.89 2.81 8.74
CA HIS A 9 -8.51 3.05 7.43
C HIS A 9 -8.83 1.74 6.68
N ALA A 10 -7.94 0.75 6.75
CA ALA A 10 -8.12 -0.50 6.00
C ALA A 10 -9.29 -1.35 6.51
N VAL A 11 -9.79 -1.10 7.72
CA VAL A 11 -10.99 -1.75 8.27
C VAL A 11 -12.29 -1.22 7.63
N GLN A 12 -12.25 -0.11 6.88
CA GLN A 12 -13.44 0.42 6.23
C GLN A 12 -13.97 -0.57 5.17
N ARG A 13 -15.11 -1.16 5.49
CA ARG A 13 -15.72 -2.29 4.80
C ARG A 13 -16.20 -1.89 3.41
N PRO A 14 -15.63 -2.44 2.32
CA PRO A 14 -16.16 -2.19 0.98
C PRO A 14 -17.49 -2.92 0.77
N ASP A 15 -18.44 -2.25 0.12
CA ASP A 15 -19.45 -2.97 -0.65
C ASP A 15 -18.82 -3.52 -1.92
N CYS A 16 -19.29 -4.69 -2.36
CA CYS A 16 -18.74 -5.36 -3.53
C CYS A 16 -18.97 -4.52 -4.78
N ARG A 17 -17.90 -4.19 -5.51
CA ARG A 17 -17.99 -3.42 -6.77
C ARG A 17 -18.79 -4.15 -7.86
N ARG A 18 -18.88 -5.48 -7.76
CA ARG A 18 -19.55 -6.33 -8.75
C ARG A 18 -21.04 -6.53 -8.49
N CYS A 19 -21.48 -6.56 -7.25
CA CYS A 19 -22.88 -6.90 -6.92
C CYS A 19 -23.52 -6.04 -5.82
N GLY A 20 -22.79 -5.04 -5.29
CA GLY A 20 -23.26 -4.19 -4.19
C GLY A 20 -23.40 -4.91 -2.83
N GLY A 21 -23.19 -6.23 -2.78
CA GLY A 21 -23.29 -7.00 -1.55
C GLY A 21 -22.16 -6.72 -0.57
N HIS A 22 -22.46 -6.83 0.73
CA HIS A 22 -21.47 -6.55 1.78
C HIS A 22 -20.30 -7.54 1.76
N CYS A 23 -19.07 -7.03 1.75
CA CYS A 23 -17.87 -7.87 1.84
C CYS A 23 -17.46 -8.11 3.28
N ARG A 24 -16.95 -9.30 3.63
CA ARG A 24 -16.40 -9.63 4.96
C ARG A 24 -14.89 -9.76 4.87
N VAL A 25 -14.16 -9.49 5.96
CA VAL A 25 -12.73 -9.78 6.01
C VAL A 25 -12.55 -11.29 5.85
N LYS A 26 -11.76 -11.70 4.86
CA LYS A 26 -11.39 -13.09 4.60
C LYS A 26 -10.11 -13.45 5.33
N ASP A 27 -9.06 -12.67 5.09
CA ASP A 27 -7.71 -12.87 5.62
C ASP A 27 -6.95 -11.54 5.59
N TYR A 28 -5.85 -11.46 6.34
CA TYR A 28 -4.91 -10.34 6.30
C TYR A 28 -3.63 -10.78 5.61
N ARG A 29 -3.17 -10.00 4.64
CA ARG A 29 -1.92 -10.26 3.94
C ARG A 29 -0.89 -9.19 4.26
N SER A 30 0.30 -9.64 4.63
CA SER A 30 1.45 -8.73 4.78
C SER A 30 1.86 -8.19 3.41
N HIS A 31 2.08 -6.88 3.34
CA HIS A 31 2.55 -6.18 2.16
C HIS A 31 3.75 -5.32 2.55
N SER A 32 4.85 -5.44 1.81
CA SER A 32 6.02 -4.59 2.01
C SER A 32 5.92 -3.35 1.15
N VAL A 33 6.10 -2.19 1.77
CA VAL A 33 6.11 -0.89 1.10
C VAL A 33 7.46 -0.24 1.36
N ALA A 34 8.15 0.16 0.31
CA ALA A 34 9.36 0.95 0.41
C ALA A 34 8.98 2.38 0.85
N THR A 35 9.59 2.85 1.93
CA THR A 35 9.41 4.20 2.48
C THR A 35 10.73 4.95 2.44
N LEU A 36 10.69 6.26 2.71
CA LEU A 36 11.92 7.07 2.87
C LEU A 36 12.85 6.54 3.96
N PHE A 37 12.31 5.84 4.97
CA PHE A 37 13.05 5.35 6.14
C PHE A 37 13.26 3.84 6.09
N GLY A 38 13.30 3.27 4.88
CA GLY A 38 13.42 1.82 4.66
C GLY A 38 12.08 1.12 4.44
N GLN A 39 12.06 -0.20 4.62
CA GLN A 39 10.90 -1.02 4.26
C GLN A 39 9.92 -1.15 5.42
N ALA A 40 8.66 -0.75 5.20
CA ALA A 40 7.56 -0.94 6.14
C ALA A 40 6.71 -2.14 5.73
N VAL A 41 6.41 -3.03 6.69
CA VAL A 41 5.47 -4.13 6.47
C VAL A 41 4.11 -3.72 7.04
N VAL A 42 3.10 -3.65 6.17
CA VAL A 42 1.72 -3.34 6.55
C VAL A 42 0.84 -4.57 6.36
N ARG A 43 -0.12 -4.79 7.26
CA ARG A 43 -1.09 -5.88 7.13
C ARG A 43 -2.36 -5.36 6.50
N LEU A 44 -2.63 -5.78 5.26
CA LEU A 44 -3.80 -5.33 4.51
C LEU A 44 -4.91 -6.40 4.56
N PRO A 45 -6.13 -6.04 4.96
CA PRO A 45 -7.28 -6.94 4.91
C PRO A 45 -7.68 -7.21 3.46
N ARG A 46 -8.00 -8.48 3.20
CA ARG A 46 -8.65 -8.93 1.97
C ARG A 46 -10.11 -9.16 2.29
N PHE A 47 -10.97 -8.64 1.44
CA PHE A 47 -12.41 -8.75 1.62
C PHE A 47 -12.97 -9.78 0.65
N CYS A 48 -13.94 -10.57 1.10
CA CYS A 48 -14.69 -11.50 0.27
C CYS A 48 -16.18 -11.11 0.31
N CYS A 49 -16.79 -10.94 -0.86
CA CYS A 49 -18.21 -10.70 -0.96
C CYS A 49 -18.99 -11.94 -0.53
N ALA A 50 -19.91 -11.79 0.42
CA ALA A 50 -20.76 -12.89 0.88
C ALA A 50 -21.77 -13.37 -0.18
N VAL A 51 -22.04 -12.57 -1.22
CA VAL A 51 -23.05 -12.86 -2.25
C VAL A 51 -22.43 -13.49 -3.49
N CYS A 52 -21.40 -12.86 -4.07
CA CYS A 52 -20.79 -13.33 -5.31
C CYS A 52 -19.43 -14.01 -5.14
N GLY A 53 -18.89 -14.07 -3.92
CA GLY A 53 -17.56 -14.64 -3.63
C GLY A 53 -16.38 -13.82 -4.18
N GLY A 54 -16.63 -12.63 -4.75
CA GLY A 54 -15.60 -11.76 -5.27
C GLY A 54 -14.62 -11.31 -4.19
N ILE A 55 -13.32 -11.27 -4.52
CA ILE A 55 -12.28 -10.78 -3.63
C ILE A 55 -12.00 -9.32 -3.94
N GLU A 56 -12.13 -8.46 -2.93
CA GLU A 56 -11.88 -7.02 -3.01
C GLU A 56 -10.73 -6.66 -2.08
N ALA A 57 -9.93 -5.65 -2.46
CA ALA A 57 -8.99 -5.01 -1.55
C ALA A 57 -9.73 -4.01 -0.65
N GLY A 58 -9.19 -3.74 0.54
CA GLY A 58 -9.75 -2.70 1.42
C GLY A 58 -9.81 -1.33 0.77
N LEU A 59 -10.86 -0.57 1.07
CA LEU A 59 -10.97 0.82 0.64
C LEU A 59 -9.94 1.65 1.41
N GLY A 60 -9.18 2.51 0.73
CA GLY A 60 -8.21 3.40 1.37
C GLY A 60 -6.92 2.73 1.86
N GLY A 61 -6.76 1.41 1.67
CA GLY A 61 -5.43 0.80 1.77
C GLY A 61 -4.50 1.41 0.71
N PRO A 62 -3.18 1.41 0.93
CA PRO A 62 -2.28 1.73 -0.17
C PRO A 62 -2.70 0.86 -1.35
N SER A 63 -2.95 1.52 -2.49
CA SER A 63 -2.93 0.86 -3.80
C SER A 63 -1.73 -0.10 -3.81
N PRO A 64 -1.71 -1.20 -4.58
CA PRO A 64 -0.57 -2.13 -4.64
C PRO A 64 0.77 -1.52 -5.10
N CYS A 65 0.90 -0.19 -5.04
CA CYS A 65 2.13 0.58 -4.95
C CYS A 65 3.13 -0.10 -4.03
N ARG A 66 4.30 -0.37 -4.59
CA ARG A 66 5.45 -0.95 -3.90
C ARG A 66 6.20 0.07 -3.03
N SER A 67 5.83 1.35 -3.12
CA SER A 67 6.49 2.48 -2.49
C SER A 67 5.48 3.55 -2.04
N THR A 68 5.88 4.38 -1.09
CA THR A 68 5.10 5.52 -0.62
C THR A 68 5.32 6.76 -1.49
N PRO A 69 4.33 7.64 -1.68
CA PRO A 69 4.49 8.85 -2.48
C PRO A 69 5.57 9.81 -1.94
N GLU A 70 5.85 9.75 -0.64
CA GLU A 70 6.95 10.47 0.01
C GLU A 70 8.33 9.99 -0.47
N LEU A 71 8.46 8.74 -0.91
CA LEU A 71 9.67 8.19 -1.53
C LEU A 71 9.65 8.41 -3.05
N ASP A 72 8.51 8.21 -3.69
CA ASP A 72 8.38 8.31 -5.15
C ASP A 72 8.68 9.72 -5.68
N ARG A 73 8.19 10.76 -4.99
CA ARG A 73 8.42 12.16 -5.40
C ARG A 73 9.90 12.54 -5.43
N PRO A 74 10.70 12.37 -4.36
CA PRO A 74 12.12 12.69 -4.40
C PRO A 74 12.92 11.74 -5.31
N GLN A 75 12.46 10.51 -5.56
CA GLN A 75 13.08 9.60 -6.53
C GLN A 75 12.86 10.03 -7.99
N ALA A 76 11.73 10.66 -8.31
CA ALA A 76 11.32 10.91 -9.69
C ALA A 76 12.36 11.69 -10.51
N HIS A 77 12.90 12.78 -9.98
CA HIS A 77 13.84 13.62 -10.71
C HIS A 77 15.23 12.96 -10.86
N PRO A 78 15.85 12.40 -9.80
CA PRO A 78 17.09 11.62 -9.94
C PRO A 78 16.93 10.41 -10.88
N CYS A 79 15.82 9.66 -10.81
CA CYS A 79 15.52 8.56 -11.73
C CYS A 79 15.43 8.99 -13.21
N ALA A 80 15.12 10.25 -13.49
CA ALA A 80 15.11 10.77 -14.86
C ALA A 80 16.53 11.07 -15.38
N LEU A 81 17.48 11.34 -14.48
CA LEU A 81 18.87 11.70 -14.78
C LEU A 81 19.83 10.50 -14.69
N THR A 82 19.47 9.48 -13.92
CA THR A 82 20.27 8.28 -13.67
C THR A 82 19.39 7.03 -13.54
N THR A 83 19.97 5.86 -13.31
CA THR A 83 19.18 4.67 -13.01
C THR A 83 18.48 4.81 -11.66
N CYS A 84 17.24 4.31 -11.54
CA CYS A 84 16.52 4.37 -10.27
C CYS A 84 17.22 3.65 -9.10
N ARG A 85 18.12 2.70 -9.40
CA ARG A 85 18.97 2.08 -8.37
C ARG A 85 19.96 3.09 -7.80
N MET A 86 20.72 3.77 -8.66
CA MET A 86 21.62 4.84 -8.21
C MET A 86 20.88 5.99 -7.53
N ALA A 87 19.68 6.35 -8.01
CA ALA A 87 18.82 7.33 -7.35
C ALA A 87 18.44 6.89 -5.93
N ALA A 88 18.08 5.61 -5.75
CA ALA A 88 17.78 5.05 -4.44
C ALA A 88 19.00 5.04 -3.51
N ASP A 89 20.18 4.68 -4.02
CA ASP A 89 21.43 4.70 -3.26
C ASP A 89 21.80 6.13 -2.81
N LEU A 90 21.69 7.11 -3.72
CA LEU A 90 21.89 8.53 -3.40
C LEU A 90 20.95 9.03 -2.31
N LEU A 91 19.66 8.67 -2.40
CA LEU A 91 18.68 9.04 -1.38
C LEU A 91 18.94 8.32 -0.05
N GLY A 92 19.42 7.08 -0.07
CA GLY A 92 19.83 6.35 1.14
C GLY A 92 21.01 6.97 1.88
N HIS A 93 21.82 7.82 1.22
CA HIS A 93 22.85 8.61 1.89
C HIS A 93 22.31 9.91 2.51
N LEU A 94 21.16 10.41 2.04
CA LEU A 94 20.57 11.69 2.47
C LEU A 94 19.49 11.51 3.55
N PHE A 95 18.81 10.35 3.55
CA PHE A 95 17.73 10.03 4.47
C PHE A 95 18.14 8.84 5.36
N PRO A 96 17.83 8.88 6.67
CA PRO A 96 18.24 7.87 7.64
C PRO A 96 17.48 6.54 7.53
#